data_AF-A0A7C2CFG2-F1
#
_entry.id   AF-A0A7C2CFG2-F1
#
_cell.length_a   1.000
_cell.length_b   1.000
_cell.length_c   1.000
_cell.angle_alpha   90.00
_cell.angle_beta   90.00
_cell.angle_gamma   90.00
#
_symmetry.space_group_name_H-M   'P 1'
#
loop_
_entity.id
_entity.type
_entity.pdbx_description
1 polymer ?
#
loop_
_entity_poly.entity_id
_entity_poly.type
_entity_poly.pdbx_seq_one_letter_code
_entity_poly.pdbx_strand_id
1 'polypeptide(L)'
;MSLVRFHHRRRAGSTSALKHAVIAGVGLAFLSRRAVEHELRCRLLRAVPLRELPAIEREFFIVRHDRRALSPVSETFLTVLRDARGTSPEADFETPRRG
;
A
#
# COMPACT_ATOMS: atom_id res chain seq x y z
N MET A 1 -11.78 -2.03 -28.33
CA MET A 1 -10.50 -1.65 -27.70
C MET A 1 -9.64 -2.90 -27.62
N SER A 2 -8.45 -2.93 -28.23
CA SER A 2 -7.65 -4.16 -28.31
C SER A 2 -7.11 -4.53 -26.93
N LEU A 3 -7.21 -5.82 -26.59
CA LEU A 3 -6.54 -6.39 -25.43
C LEU A 3 -5.03 -6.18 -25.59
N VAL A 4 -4.43 -5.38 -24.71
CA VAL A 4 -2.97 -5.39 -24.54
C VAL A 4 -2.64 -6.73 -23.88
N ARG A 5 -2.11 -7.66 -24.67
CA ARG A 5 -1.75 -9.00 -24.20
C ARG A 5 -0.43 -8.93 -23.45
N PHE A 6 -0.49 -8.94 -22.12
CA PHE A 6 0.70 -9.03 -21.28
C PHE A 6 1.27 -10.45 -21.34
N HIS A 7 2.21 -10.70 -22.24
CA HIS A 7 2.80 -12.03 -22.46
C HIS A 7 3.77 -12.49 -21.36
N HIS A 8 4.17 -11.60 -20.44
CA HIS A 8 5.19 -11.95 -19.44
C HIS A 8 4.82 -11.43 -18.05
N ARG A 9 4.47 -12.36 -17.14
CA ARG A 9 4.22 -12.07 -15.73
C ARG A 9 5.53 -12.21 -14.97
N ARG A 10 6.10 -11.09 -14.54
CA ARG A 10 7.24 -11.09 -13.63
C ARG A 10 6.79 -10.84 -12.20
N ARG A 11 7.44 -11.53 -11.27
CA ARG A 11 7.26 -11.34 -9.83
C ARG A 11 8.61 -10.94 -9.24
N ALA A 12 8.61 -9.95 -8.36
CA ALA A 12 9.75 -9.65 -7.53
C ALA A 12 9.37 -9.81 -6.06
N GLY A 13 10.36 -10.13 -5.21
CA GLY A 13 10.15 -10.31 -3.78
C GLY A 13 9.92 -9.00 -3.00
N SER A 14 10.01 -7.84 -3.66
CA SER A 14 9.83 -6.53 -3.03
C SER A 14 9.26 -5.52 -4.01
N THR A 15 8.51 -4.55 -3.47
CA THR A 15 8.06 -3.34 -4.17
C THR A 15 9.23 -2.55 -4.74
N SER A 16 10.38 -2.48 -4.06
CA SER A 16 11.57 -1.76 -4.56
C SER A 16 12.13 -2.40 -5.83
N ALA A 17 12.17 -3.72 -5.89
CA ALA A 17 12.65 -4.44 -7.08
C ALA A 17 11.74 -4.22 -8.30
N LEU A 18 10.42 -4.26 -8.12
CA LEU A 18 9.47 -3.90 -9.18
C LEU A 18 9.65 -2.44 -9.62
N LYS A 19 9.80 -1.52 -8.66
CA LYS A 19 9.98 -0.10 -8.91
C LYS A 19 11.21 0.18 -9.78
N HIS A 20 12.37 -0.37 -9.42
CA HIS A 20 13.60 -0.19 -10.19
C HIS A 20 13.56 -0.88 -11.56
N ALA A 21 12.90 -2.04 -11.68
CA ALA A 21 12.72 -2.69 -12.97
C ALA A 21 11.90 -1.82 -13.95
N VAL A 22 10.84 -1.14 -13.47
CA VAL A 22 10.06 -0.22 -14.29
C VAL A 22 10.88 1.02 -14.67
N ILE A 23 11.65 1.59 -13.74
CA ILE A 23 12.56 2.72 -14.03
C ILE A 23 13.58 2.32 -15.11
N ALA A 24 14.09 1.09 -15.06
CA ALA A 24 15.01 0.54 -16.06
C ALA A 24 14.35 0.15 -17.39
N GLY A 25 13.05 0.43 -17.58
CA GLY A 25 12.34 0.19 -18.84
C GLY A 25 11.89 -1.27 -19.06
N VAL A 26 11.91 -2.12 -18.03
CA VAL A 26 11.54 -3.55 -18.16
C VAL A 26 10.04 -3.73 -18.47
N GLY A 27 9.18 -2.77 -18.14
CA GLY A 27 7.75 -2.83 -18.43
C GLY A 27 6.90 -1.97 -17.50
N LEU A 28 5.73 -2.48 -17.11
CA LEU A 28 4.75 -1.82 -16.24
C LEU A 28 4.55 -2.62 -14.94
N ALA A 29 4.17 -1.93 -13.86
CA ALA A 29 3.83 -2.57 -12.59
C ALA A 29 2.64 -1.89 -11.90
N PHE A 30 1.83 -2.68 -11.20
CA PHE A 30 0.83 -2.17 -10.26
C PHE A 30 1.48 -1.98 -8.89
N LEU A 31 1.59 -0.74 -8.42
CA LEU A 31 2.24 -0.40 -7.15
C LEU A 31 1.33 0.52 -6.34
N SER A 32 1.53 0.53 -5.00
CA SER A 32 0.88 1.54 -4.16
C SER A 32 1.32 2.93 -4.60
N ARG A 33 0.36 3.86 -4.80
CA ARG A 33 0.68 5.25 -5.11
C ARG A 33 1.61 5.88 -4.06
N ARG A 34 1.39 5.54 -2.78
CA ARG A 34 2.25 5.96 -1.66
C ARG A 34 3.69 5.44 -1.78
N ALA A 35 3.92 4.28 -2.41
CA ALA A 35 5.25 3.67 -2.51
C ALA A 35 6.10 4.21 -3.67
N VAL A 36 5.48 4.96 -4.60
CA VAL A 36 6.14 5.54 -5.78
C VAL A 36 5.99 7.06 -5.85
N GLU A 37 5.52 7.70 -4.77
CA GLU A 37 5.23 9.13 -4.78
C GLU A 37 6.47 9.97 -5.09
N HIS A 38 7.62 9.59 -4.51
CA HIS A 38 8.89 10.25 -4.78
C HIS A 38 9.27 10.15 -6.26
N GLU A 39 9.20 8.95 -6.85
CA GLU A 39 9.54 8.70 -8.25
C GLU A 39 8.59 9.41 -9.22
N LEU A 40 7.31 9.54 -8.86
CA LEU A 40 6.34 10.34 -9.63
C LEU A 40 6.68 11.83 -9.58
N ARG A 41 7.01 12.38 -8.41
CA ARG A 41 7.42 13.80 -8.26
C ARG A 41 8.70 14.10 -9.02
N CYS A 42 9.68 13.19 -8.97
CA CYS A 42 10.95 13.30 -9.69
C CYS A 42 10.85 12.93 -11.18
N ARG A 43 9.66 12.56 -11.68
CA ARG A 43 9.42 12.12 -13.07
C ARG A 43 10.26 10.91 -13.50
N LEU A 44 10.73 10.10 -12.55
CA LEU A 44 11.38 8.82 -12.80
C LEU A 44 10.36 7.75 -13.21
N LEU A 45 9.11 7.91 -12.78
CA LEU A 45 7.98 7.08 -13.16
C LEU A 45 6.81 7.95 -13.63
N ARG A 46 5.94 7.36 -14.44
CA ARG A 46 4.68 7.96 -14.88
C ARG A 46 3.51 7.06 -14.51
N ALA A 47 2.48 7.63 -13.90
CA ALA A 47 1.23 6.92 -13.66
C ALA A 47 0.44 6.78 -14.98
N VAL A 48 -0.04 5.57 -15.27
CA VAL A 48 -0.91 5.28 -16.42
C VAL A 48 -2.35 5.16 -15.91
N PRO A 49 -3.26 6.08 -16.26
CA PRO A 49 -4.64 6.01 -15.80
C PRO A 49 -5.38 4.86 -16.50
N LEU A 50 -5.99 3.98 -15.71
CA LEU A 50 -6.81 2.87 -16.21
C LEU A 50 -8.28 3.23 -15.99
N ARG A 51 -8.97 3.67 -17.05
CA ARG A 51 -10.34 4.20 -16.96
C ARG A 51 -11.42 3.14 -16.72
N GLU A 52 -11.15 1.92 -17.15
CA GLU A 52 -12.12 0.81 -17.10
C GLU A 52 -12.00 -0.03 -15.82
N LEU A 53 -11.04 0.30 -14.95
CA LEU A 53 -10.82 -0.42 -13.70
C LEU A 53 -11.15 0.48 -12.53
N PRO A 54 -11.89 -0.02 -11.53
CA PRO A 54 -12.12 0.74 -10.31
C PRO A 54 -10.79 1.00 -9.60
N ALA A 55 -10.75 2.08 -8.82
CA ALA A 55 -9.62 2.36 -7.95
C ALA A 55 -9.38 1.17 -7.02
N ILE A 56 -8.12 0.72 -6.94
CA ILE A 56 -7.74 -0.32 -5.99
C ILE A 56 -7.54 0.37 -4.64
N GLU A 57 -8.58 0.29 -3.80
CA GLU A 57 -8.52 0.76 -2.44
C GLU A 57 -7.76 -0.23 -1.55
N ARG A 58 -6.95 0.29 -0.63
CA ARG A 58 -6.22 -0.51 0.37
C ARG A 58 -6.44 0.05 1.74
N GLU A 59 -6.92 -0.81 2.63
CA GLU A 59 -7.05 -0.52 4.05
C GLU A 59 -5.71 -0.72 4.77
N PHE A 60 -5.40 0.17 5.72
CA PHE A 60 -4.25 0.05 6.61
C PHE A 60 -4.72 -0.23 8.03
N PHE A 61 -4.28 -1.36 8.57
CA PHE A 61 -4.67 -1.86 9.88
C PHE A 61 -3.62 -1.53 10.94
N ILE A 62 -4.07 -1.19 12.14
CA ILE A 62 -3.23 -1.19 13.34
C ILE A 62 -3.47 -2.51 14.05
N VAL A 63 -2.40 -3.28 14.25
CA VAL A 63 -2.45 -4.55 14.98
C VAL A 63 -1.66 -4.40 16.27
N ARG A 64 -2.25 -4.76 17.39
CA ARG A 64 -1.62 -4.74 18.72
C ARG A 64 -1.99 -5.99 19.50
N HIS A 65 -1.11 -6.39 20.43
CA HIS A 65 -1.43 -7.47 21.37
C HIS A 65 -2.36 -6.91 22.46
N ASP A 66 -3.49 -7.58 22.69
CA ASP A 66 -4.51 -7.18 23.67
C ASP A 66 -4.00 -7.28 25.12
N ARG A 67 -3.19 -8.29 25.44
CA ARG A 67 -2.63 -8.51 26.80
C ARG A 67 -1.39 -7.65 27.13
N ARG A 68 -0.95 -6.76 26.25
CA ARG A 68 0.24 -5.93 26.48
C ARG A 68 -0.18 -4.48 26.65
N ALA A 69 0.06 -3.92 27.84
CA ALA A 69 -0.08 -2.49 28.08
C ALA A 69 0.81 -1.73 27.10
N LEU A 70 0.26 -0.67 26.52
CA LEU A 70 1.02 0.20 25.63
C LEU A 70 1.96 1.07 26.47
N SER A 71 3.16 1.33 25.96
CA SER A 71 3.98 2.38 26.55
C SER A 71 3.36 3.75 26.25
N PRO A 72 3.63 4.78 27.07
CA PRO A 72 3.14 6.15 26.80
C PRO A 72 3.52 6.66 25.39
N VAL A 73 4.71 6.29 24.92
CA VAL A 73 5.16 6.60 23.56
C VAL A 73 4.31 5.89 22.50
N SER A 74 3.93 4.64 22.74
CA SER A 74 3.07 3.87 21.83
C SER A 74 1.65 4.45 21.79
N GLU A 75 1.11 4.86 22.93
CA GLU A 75 -0.21 5.52 23.00
C GLU A 75 -0.21 6.84 22.22
N THR A 76 0.82 7.67 22.44
CA THR A 76 0.99 8.93 21.70
C THR A 76 1.10 8.68 20.20
N PHE A 77 1.87 7.67 19.78
CA PHE A 77 1.99 7.30 18.38
C PHE A 77 0.65 6.81 17.79
N LEU A 78 -0.15 6.05 18.55
CA LEU A 78 -1.49 5.64 18.10
C LEU A 78 -2.43 6.84 17.88
N THR A 79 -2.37 7.84 18.75
CA THR A 79 -3.13 9.09 18.57
C THR A 79 -2.73 9.77 17.27
N VAL A 80 -1.43 9.97 17.04
CA VAL A 80 -0.91 10.54 15.78
C VAL A 80 -1.37 9.72 14.56
N LEU A 81 -1.33 8.39 14.63
CA LEU A 81 -1.77 7.52 13.54
C LEU A 81 -3.28 7.56 13.30
N ARG A 82 -4.10 7.89 14.29
CA ARG A 82 -5.56 8.05 14.15
C ARG A 82 -5.89 9.41 13.54
N ASP A 83 -5.21 10.46 13.99
CA ASP A 83 -5.39 11.82 13.47
C ASP A 83 -4.91 11.95 12.03
N ALA A 84 -3.87 11.20 11.65
CA ALA A 84 -3.37 11.15 10.28
C ALA A 84 -4.30 10.41 9.29
N ARG A 85 -5.41 9.81 9.76
CA ARG A 85 -6.41 9.17 8.88
C ARG A 85 -7.39 10.22 8.38
N GLY A 86 -7.64 10.24 7.06
CA GLY A 86 -8.98 10.59 6.58
C GLY A 86 -9.93 9.49 7.09
N THR A 87 -10.98 9.88 7.79
CA THR A 87 -11.91 9.00 8.53
C THR A 87 -12.17 7.66 7.83
N SER A 88 -11.89 6.57 8.52
CA SER A 88 -12.40 5.24 8.20
C SER A 88 -12.91 4.61 9.50
N PRO A 89 -14.00 3.81 9.45
CA PRO A 89 -14.68 3.33 10.65
C PRO A 89 -13.77 2.46 11.52
N GLU A 90 -13.96 2.51 12.83
CA GLU A 90 -13.49 1.46 13.73
C GLU A 90 -14.13 0.14 13.29
N ALA A 91 -13.35 -0.72 12.65
CA ALA A 91 -13.78 -2.08 12.39
C ALA A 91 -13.55 -2.90 13.67
N ASP A 92 -14.64 -3.37 14.26
CA ASP A 92 -14.65 -4.31 15.39
C ASP A 92 -14.07 -5.66 14.95
N PHE A 93 -12.75 -5.77 15.01
CA PHE A 93 -12.06 -7.04 14.83
C PHE A 93 -11.88 -7.71 16.19
N GLU A 94 -12.71 -8.71 16.47
CA GLU A 94 -12.52 -9.61 17.60
C GLU A 94 -11.23 -10.42 17.40
N THR A 95 -10.21 -10.15 18.21
CA THR A 95 -8.94 -10.89 18.19
C THR A 95 -9.25 -12.38 18.43
N PRO A 96 -8.78 -13.32 17.58
CA PRO A 96 -8.99 -14.74 17.82
C PRO A 96 -8.42 -15.10 19.19
N ARG A 97 -9.29 -15.45 20.14
CA ARG A 97 -8.88 -15.91 21.46
C ARG A 97 -8.11 -17.21 21.24
N ARG A 98 -6.78 -17.17 21.38
CA ARG A 98 -5.98 -18.39 21.51
C ARG A 98 -6.45 -19.09 22.79
N GLY A 99 -7.09 -20.24 22.62
CA GLY A 99 -7.23 -21.25 23.67
C GLY A 99 -5.88 -21.83 24.07
#